data_AF-A0A707ZUS3-F1
#
_entry.id   AF-A0A707ZUS3-F1
#
_cell.length_a   1.000
_cell.length_b   1.000
_cell.length_c   1.000
_cell.angle_alpha   90.00
_cell.angle_beta   90.00
_cell.angle_gamma   90.00
#
_symmetry.space_group_name_H-M   'P 1'
#
loop_
_entity.id
_entity.type
_entity.pdbx_description
1 polymer ?
#
loop_
_entity_poly.entity_id
_entity_poly.type
_entity_poly.pdbx_seq_one_letter_code
_entity_poly.pdbx_strand_id
1 'polypeptide(L)' 'MHFSAFRLQQAIRNREFTPFYQPIVCATGGEVVGCEMLARWLHPQKGLLSAGNFIPAI' A
#
# COMPACT_ATOMS: atom_id res chain seq x y z
N MET A 1 -13.58 3.16 3.94
CA MET A 1 -13.41 4.59 3.57
C MET A 1 -13.79 4.73 2.11
N HIS A 2 -14.34 5.87 1.69
CA HIS A 2 -14.66 6.12 0.29
C HIS A 2 -13.77 7.27 -0.22
N PHE A 3 -12.99 7.01 -1.27
CA PHE A 3 -12.13 8.00 -1.92
C PHE A 3 -12.63 8.20 -3.36
N SER A 4 -12.46 9.40 -3.91
CA SER A 4 -12.80 9.66 -5.32
C SER A 4 -11.60 9.37 -6.23
N ALA A 5 -11.87 9.00 -7.48
CA ALA A 5 -10.82 8.83 -8.50
C ALA A 5 -9.94 10.07 -8.65
N PHE A 6 -10.55 11.27 -8.62
CA PHE A 6 -9.81 12.54 -8.64
C PHE A 6 -8.82 12.66 -7.48
N ARG A 7 -9.23 12.28 -6.25
CA ARG A 7 -8.35 12.34 -5.09
C ARG A 7 -7.19 11.35 -5.20
N LEU A 8 -7.43 10.15 -5.72
CA LEU A 8 -6.38 9.15 -5.97
C LEU A 8 -5.37 9.65 -7.01
N GLN A 9 -5.83 10.23 -8.12
CA GLN A 9 -4.95 10.84 -9.10
C GLN A 9 -4.08 11.95 -8.51
N GLN A 10 -4.65 12.79 -7.64
CA GLN A 10 -3.87 13.80 -6.92
C GLN A 10 -2.83 13.18 -6.00
N ALA A 11 -3.17 12.11 -5.27
CA ALA A 11 -2.23 11.40 -4.41
C ALA A 11 -1.06 10.79 -5.19
N ILE A 12 -1.31 10.27 -6.41
CA ILE A 12 -0.27 9.81 -7.33
C ILE A 12 0.67 10.97 -7.71
N ARG A 13 0.11 12.10 -8.17
CA ARG A 13 0.90 13.30 -8.53
C ARG A 13 1.74 13.82 -7.36
N ASN A 14 1.19 13.75 -6.16
CA ASN A 14 1.85 14.20 -4.92
C ASN A 14 2.84 13.17 -4.34
N ARG A 15 3.02 11.99 -4.97
CA ARG A 15 3.88 10.90 -4.48
C ARG A 15 3.52 10.44 -3.06
N GLU A 16 2.23 10.40 -2.75
CA GLU A 16 1.73 9.98 -1.43
C GLU A 16 1.70 8.45 -1.27
N PHE A 17 1.91 7.68 -2.35
CA PHE A 17 1.97 6.22 -2.29
C PHE A 17 3.41 5.73 -2.20
N THR A 18 3.64 4.77 -1.30
CA THR A 18 4.96 4.18 -1.04
C THR A 18 4.85 2.65 -1.00
N PRO A 19 5.85 1.90 -1.50
CA PRO A 19 5.88 0.46 -1.35
C PRO A 19 6.28 0.06 0.07
N PHE A 20 5.55 -0.89 0.65
CA PHE A 20 5.99 -1.65 1.82
C PHE A 20 6.25 -3.09 1.36
N TYR A 21 7.17 -3.78 2.04
CA TYR A 21 7.56 -5.14 1.66
C TYR A 21 7.21 -6.11 2.79
N GLN A 22 6.40 -7.11 2.47
CA GLN A 22 6.08 -8.19 3.39
C GLN A 22 6.94 -9.41 3.05
N PRO A 23 7.82 -9.88 3.95
CA PRO A 23 8.63 -11.07 3.71
C PRO A 23 7.77 -12.31 3.47
N ILE A 24 8.20 -13.11 2.49
CA ILE A 24 7.69 -14.47 2.27
C ILE A 24 8.72 -15.42 2.86
N VAL A 25 8.29 -16.28 3.78
CA VAL A 25 9.17 -17.20 4.51
C VAL A 25 8.95 -18.64 4.06
N CYS A 26 10.03 -19.41 3.97
CA CYS A 26 9.96 -20.85 3.75
C CYS A 26 9.29 -21.53 4.94
N ALA A 27 8.26 -22.34 4.69
CA ALA A 27 7.48 -22.98 5.75
C ALA A 27 8.27 -24.03 6.55
N THR A 28 9.30 -24.65 5.95
CA THR A 28 10.08 -25.71 6.58
C THR A 28 11.30 -25.20 7.33
N GLY A 29 11.99 -24.16 6.82
CA GLY A 29 13.25 -23.65 7.38
C GLY A 29 13.18 -22.22 7.96
N GLY A 30 12.10 -21.47 7.70
CA GLY A 30 11.89 -20.12 8.22
C GLY A 30 12.72 -19.03 7.55
N GLU A 31 13.56 -19.37 6.57
CA GLU A 31 14.34 -18.41 5.80
C GLU A 31 13.44 -17.52 4.93
N VAL A 32 13.84 -16.27 4.74
CA VAL A 32 13.17 -15.36 3.80
C VAL A 32 13.53 -15.78 2.37
N VAL A 33 12.52 -16.16 1.59
CA VAL A 33 12.67 -16.61 0.20
C VAL A 33 12.20 -15.58 -0.83
N GLY A 34 11.58 -14.50 -0.36
CA GLY A 34 11.10 -13.41 -1.21
C GLY A 34 10.35 -12.35 -0.42
N CYS A 35 9.67 -11.46 -1.13
CA CYS A 35 8.76 -10.50 -0.52
C CYS A 35 7.61 -10.13 -1.46
N GLU A 36 6.46 -9.79 -0.88
CA GLU A 36 5.36 -9.15 -1.58
C GLU A 36 5.46 -7.63 -1.42
N MET A 37 5.37 -6.90 -2.52
CA MET A 37 5.26 -5.43 -2.48
C MET A 37 3.80 -5.04 -2.29
N LEU A 38 3.51 -4.36 -1.18
CA LEU A 38 2.19 -3.87 -0.84
C LEU A 38 2.15 -2.34 -0.90
N ALA A 39 1.22 -1.80 -1.68
CA ALA A 39 1.01 -0.36 -1.71
C ALA A 39 0.56 0.17 -0.33
N ARG A 40 1.12 1.29 0.07
CA ARG A 40 0.67 2.10 1.21
C ARG A 40 0.47 3.53 0.80
N TRP A 41 -0.54 4.17 1.37
CA TRP A 41 -0.79 5.59 1.16
C TRP A 41 -0.42 6.36 2.43
N LEU A 42 0.62 7.18 2.36
CA LEU A 42 0.95 8.19 3.36
C LEU A 42 0.00 9.38 3.22
N HIS A 43 -1.24 9.20 3.67
CA HIS A 43 -2.27 10.21 3.53
C HIS A 43 -2.00 11.38 4.48
N PRO A 44 -1.97 12.65 4.01
CA PRO A 44 -1.51 13.78 4.82
C PRO A 44 -2.27 13.97 6.15
N GLN A 45 -3.58 13.70 6.15
CA GLN A 45 -4.44 13.84 7.34
C GLN A 45 -4.77 12.53 8.04
N LYS A 46 -4.62 11.37 7.38
CA LYS A 46 -5.08 10.07 7.90
C LYS A 46 -3.92 9.15 8.26
N GLY A 47 -2.70 9.59 8.01
CA GLY A 47 -1.50 8.77 8.21
C GLY A 47 -1.41 7.63 7.20
N LEU A 48 -0.78 6.54 7.64
CA LEU A 48 -0.52 5.36 6.83
C LEU A 48 -1.80 4.54 6.61
N LEU A 49 -2.25 4.44 5.36
CA LEU A 49 -3.38 3.61 4.96
C LEU A 49 -2.93 2.38 4.17
N SER A 50 -3.62 1.27 4.35
CA SER A 50 -3.40 0.03 3.60
C SER A 50 -4.12 0.08 2.25
N ALA A 51 -3.69 -0.79 1.32
CA ALA A 51 -4.31 -0.92 0.00
C ALA A 51 -5.83 -1.13 0.07
N GLY A 52 -6.30 -1.95 1.02
CA GLY A 52 -7.74 -2.20 1.22
C GLY A 52 -8.57 -0.97 1.55
N ASN A 53 -7.94 0.14 2.00
CA ASN A 53 -8.66 1.38 2.25
C ASN A 53 -9.01 2.16 0.98
N PHE A 54 -8.28 1.97 -0.13
CA PHE A 54 -8.38 2.84 -1.31
C PHE A 54 -8.47 2.12 -2.66
N ILE A 55 -8.02 0.86 -2.77
CA ILE A 55 -8.14 0.08 -4.00
C ILE A 55 -9.59 -0.09 -4.49
N PRO A 56 -10.62 -0.25 -3.62
CA PRO A 56 -12.01 -0.39 -4.09
C PRO A 56 -12.58 0.85 -4.81
N ALA A 57 -11.88 1.98 -4.77
CA ALA A 57 -12.28 3.22 -5.45
C ALA A 57 -11.66 3.37 -6.86
N ILE A 58 -10.92 2.35 -7.31
CA ILE A 58 -10.34 2.23 -8.65
C ILE A 58 -11.29 1.40 -9.51
#